data_AF-A0A2M8ZAR7-F1
#
_entry.id   AF-A0A2M8ZAR7-F1
#
_cell.length_a   1.000
_cell.length_b   1.000
_cell.length_c   1.000
_cell.angle_alpha   90.00
_cell.angle_beta   90.00
_cell.angle_gamma   90.00
#
_symmetry.space_group_name_H-M   'P 1'
#
loop_
_entity.id
_entity.type
_entity.pdbx_description
1 polymer ?
#
loop_
_entity_poly.entity_id
_entity_poly.type
_entity_poly.pdbx_seq_one_letter_code
_entity_poly.pdbx_strand_id
1 'polypeptide(L)'
;MYNDIMDAVTRKLDTLFPEITVYTSGVEQGLIEPCFFVGFLEPSEKPLLGHRYFRSTGMYVQYMPGEMEQPVRELNRVLDILMESMEYLSLADGSLTRGTRRSGVSRDGVLSFFVNYDRFGLRSGKMEESMEDFTVK
;
A
#
# COMPACT_ATOMS: atom_id res chain seq x y z
N MET A 1 6.65 -7.48 6.23
CA MET A 1 5.44 -7.37 5.38
C MET A 1 4.97 -5.93 5.24
N TYR A 2 4.44 -5.27 6.29
CA TYR A 2 4.02 -3.86 6.15
C TYR A 2 5.20 -2.99 5.75
N ASN A 3 6.34 -3.11 6.42
CA ASN A 3 7.56 -2.41 6.02
C ASN A 3 7.98 -2.77 4.59
N ASP A 4 7.95 -4.05 4.20
CA ASP A 4 8.30 -4.46 2.84
C ASP A 4 7.40 -3.81 1.77
N ILE A 5 6.10 -3.65 2.05
CA ILE A 5 5.18 -2.94 1.15
C ILE A 5 5.47 -1.44 1.16
N MET A 6 5.69 -0.85 2.35
CA MET A 6 6.06 0.56 2.49
C MET A 6 7.34 0.87 1.68
N ASP A 7 8.39 0.08 1.88
CA ASP A 7 9.68 0.20 1.20
C ASP A 7 9.56 -0.01 -0.31
N ALA A 8 8.65 -0.89 -0.75
CA ALA A 8 8.39 -1.09 -2.18
C ALA A 8 7.65 0.10 -2.79
N VAL A 9 6.69 0.69 -2.08
CA VAL A 9 5.97 1.90 -2.51
C VAL A 9 6.91 3.10 -2.56
N THR A 10 7.69 3.36 -1.49
CA THR A 10 8.62 4.50 -1.46
C THR A 10 9.65 4.40 -2.56
N ARG A 11 10.29 3.24 -2.73
CA ARG A 11 11.26 3.01 -3.82
C ARG A 11 10.64 3.18 -5.21
N LYS A 12 9.37 2.76 -5.37
CA LYS A 12 8.65 2.95 -6.64
C LYS A 12 8.43 4.44 -6.91
N LEU A 13 8.01 5.21 -5.91
CA LEU A 13 7.86 6.66 -6.01
C LEU A 13 9.20 7.34 -6.31
N ASP A 14 10.27 7.00 -5.60
CA ASP A 14 11.62 7.55 -5.85
C ASP A 14 12.10 7.25 -7.28
N THR A 15 11.71 6.11 -7.86
CA THR A 15 12.06 5.77 -9.25
C THR A 15 11.27 6.59 -10.27
N LEU A 16 9.98 6.85 -9.99
CA LEU A 16 9.09 7.59 -10.89
C LEU A 16 9.30 9.10 -10.80
N PHE A 17 9.64 9.58 -9.61
CA PHE A 17 9.72 11.00 -9.25
C PHE A 17 10.99 11.26 -8.41
N PRO A 18 12.20 11.10 -8.98
CA PRO A 18 13.45 11.16 -8.22
C PRO A 18 13.74 12.52 -7.58
N GLU A 19 13.08 13.58 -8.04
CA GLU A 19 13.23 14.95 -7.51
C GLU A 19 12.23 15.27 -6.39
N ILE A 20 11.28 14.38 -6.10
CA ILE A 20 10.19 14.62 -5.16
C ILE A 20 10.42 13.81 -3.89
N THR A 21 10.43 14.49 -2.74
CA THR A 21 10.68 13.82 -1.45
C THR A 21 9.46 13.01 -1.00
N VAL A 22 9.68 11.79 -0.50
CA VAL A 22 8.63 10.91 0.03
C VAL A 22 8.69 10.84 1.56
N TYR A 23 7.59 11.20 2.22
CA TYR A 23 7.44 11.17 3.67
C TYR A 23 6.53 10.01 4.13
N THR A 24 6.97 9.24 5.13
CA THR A 24 6.29 7.99 5.59
C THR A 24 5.63 8.11 6.97
N SER A 25 5.84 9.22 7.70
CA SER A 25 5.24 9.48 9.02
C SER A 25 5.27 10.98 9.35
N GLY A 26 4.40 11.42 10.28
CA GLY A 26 4.07 12.82 10.57
C GLY A 26 5.26 13.79 10.65
N VAL A 27 5.54 14.47 9.54
CA VAL A 27 6.43 15.62 9.51
C VAL A 27 5.57 16.86 9.75
N GLU A 28 5.49 17.29 11.02
CA GLU A 28 4.78 18.52 11.40
C GLU A 28 5.59 19.80 11.13
N GLN A 29 6.89 19.71 10.82
CA GLN A 29 7.75 20.89 10.65
C GLN A 29 8.74 20.73 9.49
N GLY A 30 8.72 21.70 8.56
CA GLY A 30 9.71 21.81 7.48
C GLY A 30 9.37 21.06 6.19
N LEU A 31 8.07 20.89 5.88
CA LEU A 31 7.66 20.31 4.60
C LEU A 31 8.23 21.12 3.42
N ILE A 32 8.84 20.42 2.47
CA ILE A 32 9.34 21.01 1.23
C ILE A 32 8.48 20.47 0.09
N GLU A 33 7.70 21.36 -0.52
CA GLU A 33 6.93 21.05 -1.73
C GLU A 33 7.82 21.19 -2.98
N PRO A 34 7.62 20.36 -4.03
CA PRO A 34 6.66 19.27 -4.11
C PRO A 34 7.05 18.05 -3.27
N CYS A 35 6.06 17.33 -2.74
CA CYS A 35 6.31 16.12 -1.94
C CYS A 35 5.20 15.06 -2.03
N PHE A 36 5.56 13.85 -1.64
CA PHE A 36 4.63 12.75 -1.38
C PHE A 36 4.52 12.44 0.11
N PHE A 37 3.33 12.04 0.53
CA PHE A 37 3.11 11.35 1.80
C PHE A 37 2.56 9.97 1.55
N VAL A 38 3.08 8.98 2.26
CA VAL A 38 2.61 7.60 2.16
C VAL A 38 2.28 7.04 3.53
N GLY A 39 1.23 6.25 3.60
CA GLY A 39 0.76 5.67 4.85
C GLY A 39 -0.15 4.47 4.63
N PHE A 40 -0.34 3.72 5.71
CA PHE A 40 -1.35 2.66 5.74
C PHE A 40 -2.72 3.25 6.12
N LEU A 41 -3.75 2.81 5.41
CA LEU A 41 -5.12 2.82 5.93
C LEU A 41 -5.27 1.68 6.92
N GLU A 42 -6.40 1.59 7.63
CA GLU A 42 -6.69 0.53 8.61
C GLU A 42 -6.48 -0.88 8.01
N PRO A 43 -5.37 -1.57 8.33
CA PRO A 43 -5.14 -2.91 7.84
C PRO A 43 -6.10 -3.86 8.56
N SER A 44 -6.67 -4.80 7.83
CA SER A 44 -7.61 -5.77 8.40
C SER A 44 -7.22 -7.20 8.04
N GLU A 45 -7.61 -8.13 8.90
CA GLU A 45 -7.38 -9.55 8.71
C GLU A 45 -8.68 -10.33 8.92
N LYS A 46 -8.95 -11.27 8.02
CA LYS A 46 -10.11 -12.16 8.09
C LYS A 46 -9.63 -13.61 8.11
N PRO A 47 -10.02 -14.42 9.11
CA PRO A 47 -9.71 -15.84 9.11
C PRO A 47 -10.43 -16.55 7.95
N LEU A 48 -9.78 -17.56 7.40
CA LEU A 48 -10.32 -18.48 6.39
C LEU A 48 -10.30 -19.91 6.95
N LEU A 49 -10.87 -20.87 6.22
CA LEU A 49 -10.93 -22.27 6.65
C LEU A 49 -9.52 -22.84 6.95
N GLY A 50 -9.36 -23.41 8.15
CA GLY A 50 -8.10 -23.96 8.67
C GLY A 50 -7.16 -22.88 9.21
N HIS A 51 -5.85 -23.05 9.01
CA HIS A 51 -4.85 -22.06 9.43
C HIS A 51 -4.69 -20.89 8.46
N ARG A 52 -5.60 -20.71 7.50
CA ARG A 52 -5.47 -19.66 6.47
C ARG A 52 -6.07 -18.35 6.94
N TYR A 53 -5.54 -17.24 6.44
CA TYR A 53 -6.12 -15.92 6.63
C TYR A 53 -5.98 -15.09 5.35
N PHE A 54 -6.88 -14.12 5.20
CA PHE A 54 -6.80 -13.06 4.20
C PHE A 54 -6.50 -11.75 4.91
N ARG A 55 -5.48 -11.05 4.44
CA ARG A 55 -5.09 -9.74 4.98
C ARG A 55 -5.27 -8.68 3.91
N SER A 56 -6.07 -7.67 4.25
CA SER A 56 -6.31 -6.50 3.42
C SER A 56 -5.45 -5.35 3.91
N THR A 57 -4.59 -4.83 3.05
CA THR A 57 -3.67 -3.73 3.40
C THR A 57 -3.94 -2.55 2.48
N GLY A 58 -4.81 -1.64 2.92
CA GLY A 58 -5.03 -0.38 2.22
C GLY A 58 -3.88 0.59 2.47
N MET A 59 -3.47 1.33 1.45
CA MET A 59 -2.50 2.41 1.54
C MET A 59 -3.03 3.65 0.84
N TYR A 60 -2.52 4.79 1.28
CA TYR A 60 -2.69 6.06 0.58
C TYR A 60 -1.34 6.64 0.18
N VAL A 61 -1.35 7.35 -0.94
CA VAL A 61 -0.27 8.21 -1.43
C VAL A 61 -0.88 9.58 -1.66
N GLN A 62 -0.45 10.57 -0.91
CA GLN A 62 -0.82 11.97 -1.13
C GLN A 62 0.29 12.68 -1.86
N TYR A 63 -0.06 13.50 -2.85
CA TYR A 63 0.87 14.36 -3.58
C TYR A 63 0.48 15.82 -3.41
N MET A 64 1.43 16.60 -2.94
CA MET A 64 1.34 18.05 -2.82
C MET A 64 2.30 18.66 -3.86
N PRO A 65 1.78 19.29 -4.92
CA PRO A 65 2.62 19.97 -5.91
C PRO A 65 3.21 21.24 -5.27
N GLY A 66 4.34 21.72 -5.79
CA GLY A 66 4.86 23.05 -5.47
C GLY A 66 4.11 24.16 -6.23
N GLU A 67 4.68 25.37 -6.23
CA GLU A 67 4.14 26.48 -7.03
C GLU A 67 4.25 26.20 -8.53
N MET A 68 3.10 26.07 -9.21
CA MET A 68 3.07 25.75 -10.64
C MET A 68 1.94 26.50 -11.36
N GLU A 69 2.13 26.81 -12.65
CA GLU A 69 1.13 27.51 -13.46
C GLU A 69 -0.14 26.68 -13.72
N GLN A 70 -0.01 25.35 -13.84
CA GLN A 70 -1.11 24.44 -14.19
C GLN A 70 -1.24 23.28 -13.20
N PRO A 71 -1.59 23.54 -11.93
CA PRO A 71 -1.58 22.54 -10.86
C PRO A 71 -2.52 21.36 -11.18
N VAL A 72 -3.71 21.63 -11.72
CA VAL A 72 -4.68 20.57 -12.08
C VAL A 72 -4.13 19.59 -13.10
N ARG A 73 -3.39 20.07 -14.11
CA ARG A 73 -2.81 19.19 -15.14
C ARG A 73 -1.71 18.31 -14.56
N GLU A 74 -0.93 18.85 -13.63
CA GLU A 74 0.07 18.04 -12.93
C GLU A 74 -0.57 16.98 -12.04
N LEU A 75 -1.60 17.33 -11.26
CA LEU A 75 -2.30 16.35 -10.43
C LEU A 75 -2.86 15.20 -11.28
N ASN A 76 -3.43 15.50 -12.46
CA ASN A 76 -3.92 14.48 -13.38
C ASN A 76 -2.76 13.64 -13.96
N ARG A 77 -1.63 14.25 -14.32
CA ARG A 77 -0.44 13.55 -14.81
C ARG A 77 0.10 12.57 -13.76
N VAL A 78 0.26 13.03 -12.52
CA VAL A 78 0.73 12.20 -11.42
C VAL A 78 -0.27 11.08 -11.13
N LEU A 79 -1.58 11.36 -11.15
CA LEU A 79 -2.62 10.35 -10.98
C LEU A 79 -2.54 9.26 -12.05
N ASP A 80 -2.40 9.61 -13.33
CA ASP A 80 -2.29 8.64 -14.42
C ASP A 80 -1.06 7.73 -14.23
N ILE A 81 0.08 8.32 -13.87
CA ILE A 81 1.31 7.57 -13.57
C ILE A 81 1.11 6.62 -12.39
N LEU A 82 0.49 7.08 -11.30
CA LEU A 82 0.23 6.24 -10.12
C LEU A 82 -0.75 5.12 -10.44
N MET A 83 -1.79 5.39 -11.23
CA MET A 83 -2.75 4.39 -11.68
C MET A 83 -2.05 3.27 -12.43
N GLU A 84 -1.19 3.57 -13.39
CA GLU A 84 -0.46 2.56 -14.16
C GLU A 84 0.60 1.84 -13.32
N SER A 85 1.46 2.60 -12.66
CA SER A 85 2.69 2.09 -12.07
C SER A 85 2.50 1.31 -10.75
N MET A 86 1.39 1.56 -10.04
CA MET A 86 1.11 0.92 -8.73
C MET A 86 0.37 -0.42 -8.85
N GLU A 87 0.12 -0.93 -10.07
CA GLU A 87 -0.51 -2.24 -10.24
C GLU A 87 0.33 -3.39 -9.69
N TYR A 88 1.64 -3.32 -9.87
CA TYR A 88 2.58 -4.37 -9.46
C TYR A 88 3.77 -3.74 -8.75
N LEU A 89 3.99 -4.16 -7.52
CA LEU A 89 5.16 -3.80 -6.73
C LEU A 89 6.06 -5.01 -6.56
N SER A 90 7.36 -4.79 -6.77
CA SER A 90 8.40 -5.76 -6.48
C SER A 90 8.88 -5.57 -5.04
N LEU A 91 8.73 -6.61 -4.23
CA LEU A 91 9.23 -6.64 -2.87
C LEU A 91 10.74 -6.96 -2.86
N ALA A 92 11.40 -6.74 -1.72
CA ALA A 92 12.83 -6.97 -1.58
C ALA A 92 13.24 -8.45 -1.78
N ASP A 93 12.33 -9.38 -1.52
CA ASP A 93 12.52 -10.82 -1.74
C ASP A 93 12.32 -11.24 -3.22
N GLY A 94 12.07 -10.28 -4.12
CA GLY A 94 11.81 -10.51 -5.53
C GLY A 94 10.38 -10.94 -5.85
N SER A 95 9.52 -11.14 -4.85
CA SER A 95 8.12 -11.44 -5.07
C SER A 95 7.36 -10.21 -5.58
N LEU A 96 6.29 -10.44 -6.34
CA LEU A 96 5.38 -9.40 -6.81
C LEU A 96 4.12 -9.39 -5.95
N THR A 97 3.70 -8.19 -5.55
CA THR A 97 2.38 -7.95 -4.96
C THR A 97 1.55 -7.08 -5.90
N ARG A 98 0.27 -7.42 -6.03
CA ARG A 98 -0.64 -6.72 -6.92
C ARG A 98 -1.43 -5.66 -6.16
N GLY A 99 -1.37 -4.43 -6.64
CA GLY A 99 -2.23 -3.32 -6.22
C GLY A 99 -3.62 -3.46 -6.82
N THR A 100 -4.63 -3.52 -5.97
CA THR A 100 -6.04 -3.61 -6.35
C THR A 100 -6.83 -2.43 -5.79
N ARG A 101 -8.09 -2.25 -6.21
CA ARG A 101 -8.98 -1.18 -5.72
C ARG A 101 -8.34 0.23 -5.80
N ARG A 102 -7.54 0.45 -6.85
CA ARG A 102 -6.87 1.73 -7.11
C ARG A 102 -7.91 2.82 -7.35
N SER A 103 -7.77 3.96 -6.68
CA SER A 103 -8.62 5.13 -6.89
C SER A 103 -7.87 6.41 -6.57
N GLY A 104 -8.31 7.54 -7.14
CA GLY A 104 -7.68 8.84 -6.94
C GLY A 104 -8.72 9.94 -6.80
N VAL A 105 -8.45 10.89 -5.91
CA VAL A 105 -9.30 12.05 -5.65
C VAL A 105 -8.41 13.28 -5.48
N SER A 106 -8.64 14.31 -6.28
CA SER A 106 -7.98 15.61 -6.13
C SER A 106 -8.91 16.59 -5.43
N ARG A 107 -8.48 17.17 -4.31
CA ARG A 107 -9.22 18.19 -3.55
C ARG A 107 -8.25 19.24 -3.03
N ASP A 108 -8.65 20.51 -3.13
CA ASP A 108 -7.91 21.65 -2.58
C ASP A 108 -6.42 21.68 -2.99
N GLY A 109 -6.13 21.30 -4.23
CA GLY A 109 -4.76 21.28 -4.78
C GLY A 109 -3.91 20.06 -4.40
N VAL A 110 -4.45 19.13 -3.60
CA VAL A 110 -3.77 17.90 -3.18
C VAL A 110 -4.39 16.70 -3.88
N LEU A 111 -3.56 15.81 -4.42
CA LEU A 111 -4.00 14.51 -4.94
C LEU A 111 -3.90 13.47 -3.82
N SER A 112 -4.99 12.75 -3.56
CA SER A 112 -4.99 11.54 -2.73
C SER A 112 -5.24 10.31 -3.60
N PHE A 113 -4.27 9.41 -3.67
CA PHE A 113 -4.34 8.12 -4.34
C PHE A 113 -4.45 7.00 -3.32
N PHE A 114 -5.26 5.99 -3.59
CA PHE A 114 -5.51 4.85 -2.71
C PHE A 114 -5.29 3.54 -3.44
N VAL A 115 -4.70 2.55 -2.77
CA VAL A 115 -4.44 1.21 -3.33
C VAL A 115 -4.44 0.14 -2.25
N ASN A 116 -4.89 -1.07 -2.59
CA ASN A 116 -4.89 -2.25 -1.71
C ASN A 116 -3.84 -3.27 -2.14
N TYR A 117 -2.98 -3.67 -1.20
CA TYR A 117 -2.03 -4.78 -1.35
C TYR A 117 -2.45 -5.96 -0.46
N ASP A 118 -3.37 -6.76 -0.98
CA ASP A 118 -3.98 -7.85 -0.23
C ASP A 118 -3.15 -9.15 -0.36
N ARG A 119 -3.10 -9.96 0.70
CA ARG A 119 -2.31 -11.20 0.73
C ARG A 119 -3.03 -12.31 1.48
N PHE A 120 -2.88 -13.54 0.99
CA PHE A 120 -3.25 -14.76 1.70
C PHE A 120 -2.05 -15.29 2.49
N GLY A 121 -2.27 -15.75 3.72
CA GLY A 121 -1.23 -16.34 4.55
C GLY A 121 -1.70 -17.57 5.31
N LEU A 122 -0.75 -18.27 5.92
CA LEU A 122 -0.96 -19.44 6.77
C LEU A 122 -0.40 -19.13 8.16
N ARG A 123 -1.15 -19.42 9.22
CA ARG A 123 -0.65 -19.38 10.59
C ARG A 123 0.17 -20.64 10.85
N SER A 124 1.34 -20.48 11.48
CA SER A 124 2.05 -21.61 12.07
C SER A 124 1.36 -22.01 13.38
N GLY A 125 0.57 -23.09 13.34
CA GLY A 125 -0.03 -23.70 14.52
C GLY A 125 -0.02 -25.21 14.35
N LYS A 126 0.50 -25.93 15.35
CA LYS A 126 0.41 -27.39 15.41
C LYS A 126 -1.06 -27.79 15.34
N MET A 127 -1.34 -28.83 14.56
CA MET A 127 -2.60 -29.56 14.60
C MET A 127 -2.74 -30.08 16.03
N GLU A 128 -3.70 -29.58 16.82
CA GLU A 128 -4.21 -30.41 17.89
C GLU A 128 -4.94 -31.56 17.18
N GLU A 129 -4.28 -32.72 17.16
CA GLU A 129 -4.90 -33.98 16.79
C GLU A 129 -6.06 -34.23 17.76
N SER A 130 -7.25 -33.72 17.45
CA SER A 130 -8.48 -34.24 18.05
C SER A 130 -8.89 -35.48 17.27
N MET A 131 -8.15 -36.58 17.47
CA MET A 131 -8.62 -37.91 17.10
C MET A 131 -9.37 -38.44 18.32
N GLU A 132 -10.67 -38.18 18.39
CA GLU A 132 -11.53 -38.89 19.35
C GLU A 132 -11.56 -40.36 18.95
N ASP A 133 -10.85 -41.20 19.72
CA ASP A 133 -10.96 -42.65 19.64
C ASP A 133 -12.41 -43.05 19.95
N PHE A 134 -13.17 -43.34 18.89
CA PHE A 134 -14.50 -43.91 19.03
C PHE A 134 -14.35 -45.41 19.34
N THR A 135 -14.28 -45.77 20.63
CA THR A 135 -14.42 -47.16 21.05
C THR A 135 -15.87 -47.61 20.87
N VAL A 136 -16.14 -48.41 19.84
CA VAL A 136 -17.41 -49.14 19.69
C VAL A 136 -17.34 -50.36 20.63
N LYS A 137 -18.30 -50.47 21.54
CA LYS A 137 -18.57 -51.66 22.36
C LYS A 137 -19.50 -52.62 21.62
#